data_AF-A0A0D2TJL7-F1
#
_entry.id   AF-A0A0D2TJL7-F1
#
_cell.length_a   1.000
_cell.length_b   1.000
_cell.length_c   1.000
_cell.angle_alpha   90.00
_cell.angle_beta   90.00
_cell.angle_gamma   90.00
#
_symmetry.space_group_name_H-M   'P 1'
#
loop_
_entity.id
_entity.type
_entity.pdbx_description
1 polymer ?
#
loop_
_entity_poly.entity_id
_entity_poly.type
_entity_poly.pdbx_seq_one_letter_code
_entity_poly.pdbx_strand_id
1 'polypeptide(L)'
;MSKSVIETPPKGGFSFDLCKRNEMLAKKGANPPSFRKTGTTIVGLIFQDGVILGADTRATEGPIVCDKNCEKIHYMAPNIYCCGAGTAADTEAVTDMVSSQLQLHRYHTGRESRVVTALTLLKRHLFNYQGYVSAALVLGGVDVTGPHLHTIYPHGSTDTLPFATMGSGSLAAMAVFESNYREGLTVSSSVPFFWCLED
;
A
#
# COMPACT_ATOMS: atom_id res chain seq x y z
N MET A 1 52.01 9.51 7.69
CA MET A 1 50.58 9.47 8.05
C MET A 1 49.84 8.65 7.01
N SER A 2 49.52 7.41 7.32
CA SER A 2 48.81 6.49 6.43
C SER A 2 47.34 6.91 6.31
N LYS A 3 46.91 7.32 5.12
CA LYS A 3 45.49 7.48 4.82
C LYS A 3 44.85 6.09 4.90
N SER A 4 44.11 5.82 5.96
CA SER A 4 43.21 4.68 6.02
C SER A 4 42.12 4.90 4.98
N VAL A 5 42.31 4.31 3.80
CA VAL A 5 41.24 4.15 2.82
C VAL A 5 40.24 3.23 3.49
N ILE A 6 39.14 3.82 3.98
CA ILE A 6 37.97 3.04 4.38
C ILE A 6 37.48 2.42 3.07
N GLU A 7 37.83 1.16 2.83
CA GLU A 7 37.25 0.35 1.78
C GLU A 7 35.74 0.29 2.04
N THR A 8 35.00 1.21 1.44
CA THR A 8 33.55 1.08 1.34
C THR A 8 33.31 -0.16 0.49
N PRO A 9 32.68 -1.22 1.03
CA PRO A 9 32.36 -2.39 0.23
C PRO A 9 31.53 -1.96 -0.97
N PRO A 10 31.63 -2.66 -2.13
CA PRO A 10 30.93 -2.28 -3.34
C PRO A 10 29.45 -2.09 -3.00
N LYS A 11 28.92 -0.88 -3.19
CA LYS A 11 27.50 -0.59 -2.94
C LYS A 11 26.69 -1.56 -3.78
N GLY A 12 26.09 -2.56 -3.14
CA GLY A 12 25.06 -3.38 -3.77
C GLY A 12 23.91 -2.49 -4.26
N GLY A 13 22.99 -3.04 -5.06
CA GLY A 13 21.87 -2.27 -5.64
C GLY A 13 20.92 -1.61 -4.62
N PHE A 14 21.09 -1.87 -3.32
CA PHE A 14 20.32 -1.27 -2.23
C PHE A 14 21.19 -0.38 -1.34
N SER A 15 20.66 0.80 -1.01
CA SER A 15 21.32 1.78 -0.13
C SER A 15 20.48 1.99 1.13
N PHE A 16 20.94 1.46 2.25
CA PHE A 16 20.28 1.58 3.57
C PHE A 16 20.95 2.62 4.47
N ASP A 17 21.66 3.59 3.87
CA ASP A 17 22.42 4.62 4.59
C ASP A 17 21.52 5.42 5.55
N LEU A 18 20.26 5.67 5.18
CA LEU A 18 19.27 6.35 6.02
C LEU A 18 18.89 5.54 7.25
N CYS A 19 18.64 4.23 7.10
CA CYS A 19 18.31 3.33 8.21
C CYS A 19 19.48 3.28 9.21
N LYS A 20 20.71 3.09 8.71
CA LYS A 20 21.94 3.07 9.52
C LYS A 20 22.15 4.39 10.28
N ARG A 21 21.93 5.53 9.61
CA ARG A 21 22.00 6.86 10.24
C ARG A 21 20.98 7.00 11.35
N ASN A 22 19.73 6.60 11.12
CA ASN A 22 18.67 6.71 12.11
C ASN A 22 18.93 5.79 13.32
N GLU A 23 19.45 4.58 13.10
CA GLU A 23 19.86 3.67 14.18
C GLU A 23 21.01 4.26 15.01
N MET A 24 21.99 4.89 14.36
CA MET A 24 23.07 5.61 15.03
C MET A 24 22.54 6.77 15.88
N LEU A 25 21.56 7.54 15.38
CA LEU A 25 20.93 8.63 16.12
C LEU A 25 20.12 8.11 17.32
N ALA A 26 19.39 7.00 17.15
CA ALA A 26 18.68 6.34 18.23
C ALA A 26 19.65 5.90 19.36
N LYS A 27 20.79 5.31 19.00
CA LYS A 27 21.86 4.97 19.96
C LYS A 27 22.45 6.19 20.68
N LYS A 28 22.38 7.38 20.06
CA LYS A 28 22.82 8.66 20.65
C LYS A 28 21.72 9.37 21.46
N GLY A 29 20.55 8.75 21.65
CA GLY A 29 19.46 9.28 22.47
C GLY A 29 18.44 10.15 21.71
N ALA A 30 18.48 10.17 20.37
CA ALA A 30 17.41 10.81 19.58
C ALA A 30 16.22 9.86 19.46
N ASN A 31 15.02 10.31 19.86
CA ASN A 31 13.81 9.51 19.74
C ASN A 31 13.22 9.62 18.32
N PRO A 32 12.78 8.51 17.70
CA PRO A 32 12.04 8.58 16.44
C PRO A 32 10.68 9.25 16.67
N PRO A 33 10.14 9.94 15.64
CA PRO A 33 8.79 10.50 15.72
C PRO A 33 7.77 9.38 15.97
N SER A 34 6.81 9.61 16.85
CA SER A 34 5.72 8.68 17.11
C SER A 34 4.70 8.74 15.97
N PHE A 35 4.20 7.60 15.54
CA PHE A 35 3.07 7.52 14.61
C PHE A 35 1.82 7.03 15.35
N ARG A 36 0.65 7.49 14.89
CA ARG A 36 -0.65 7.08 15.41
C ARG A 36 -1.26 6.10 14.42
N LYS A 37 -1.61 4.91 14.89
CA LYS A 37 -2.32 3.91 14.07
C LYS A 37 -3.80 4.32 13.97
N THR A 38 -4.33 4.30 12.76
CA THR A 38 -5.75 4.44 12.51
C THR A 38 -6.42 3.06 12.57
N GLY A 39 -7.60 2.98 13.17
CA GLY A 39 -8.51 1.86 12.94
C GLY A 39 -9.01 1.96 11.51
N THR A 40 -8.70 0.97 10.68
CA THR A 40 -8.95 1.02 9.24
C THR A 40 -9.16 -0.39 8.73
N THR A 41 -10.10 -0.56 7.81
CA THR A 41 -10.36 -1.81 7.11
C THR A 41 -10.42 -1.49 5.64
N ILE A 42 -9.47 -2.04 4.88
CA ILE A 42 -9.45 -1.93 3.42
C ILE A 42 -9.53 -3.32 2.82
N VAL A 43 -10.23 -3.42 1.71
CA VAL A 43 -10.58 -4.67 1.05
C VAL A 43 -10.51 -4.52 -0.46
N GLY A 44 -10.22 -5.61 -1.15
CA GLY A 44 -10.22 -5.67 -2.60
C GLY A 44 -10.67 -7.04 -3.10
N LEU A 45 -11.29 -7.06 -4.28
CA LEU A 45 -11.82 -8.26 -4.91
C LEU A 45 -11.67 -8.15 -6.42
N ILE A 46 -11.10 -9.19 -7.05
CA ILE A 46 -11.13 -9.38 -8.50
C ILE A 46 -12.44 -10.06 -8.86
N PHE A 47 -13.13 -9.49 -9.85
CA PHE A 47 -14.32 -10.08 -10.46
C PHE A 47 -14.10 -10.23 -11.97
N GLN A 48 -15.07 -10.78 -12.70
CA GLN A 48 -14.89 -11.18 -14.10
C GLN A 48 -14.35 -10.07 -15.02
N ASP A 49 -14.83 -8.84 -14.87
CA ASP A 49 -14.48 -7.72 -15.78
C ASP A 49 -13.58 -6.66 -15.13
N GLY A 50 -13.09 -6.87 -13.90
CA GLY A 50 -12.36 -5.83 -13.20
C GLY A 50 -11.99 -6.12 -11.76
N VAL A 51 -11.75 -5.05 -11.01
CA VAL A 51 -11.40 -5.06 -9.59
C VAL A 51 -12.30 -4.10 -8.84
N ILE A 52 -12.78 -4.51 -7.67
CA ILE A 52 -13.49 -3.64 -6.72
C ILE A 52 -12.55 -3.41 -5.54
N LEU A 53 -12.43 -2.15 -5.13
CA LEU A 53 -11.73 -1.73 -3.93
C LEU A 53 -12.73 -1.09 -2.98
N GLY A 54 -12.55 -1.31 -1.68
CA GLY A 54 -13.40 -0.76 -0.65
C GLY A 54 -12.62 -0.44 0.60
N ALA A 55 -13.06 0.60 1.29
CA ALA A 55 -12.44 1.07 2.51
C ALA A 55 -13.50 1.71 3.40
N ASP A 56 -13.32 1.61 4.71
CA ASP A 56 -14.11 2.40 5.66
C ASP A 56 -13.65 3.88 5.65
N THR A 57 -14.49 4.80 6.12
CA THR A 57 -14.17 6.24 6.13
C THR A 57 -13.73 6.77 7.51
N ARG A 58 -13.73 5.92 8.55
CA ARG A 58 -13.37 6.31 9.91
C ARG A 58 -11.86 6.45 10.06
N ALA A 59 -11.37 7.56 10.60
CA ALA A 59 -9.98 7.73 11.01
C ALA A 59 -9.89 8.04 12.51
N THR A 60 -8.96 7.39 13.19
CA THR A 60 -8.81 7.48 14.65
C THR A 60 -7.40 7.85 15.06
N GLU A 61 -7.26 8.65 16.11
CA GLU A 61 -6.00 8.89 16.80
C GLU A 61 -6.04 8.22 18.18
N GLY A 62 -5.61 6.97 18.24
CA GLY A 62 -5.83 6.14 19.43
C GLY A 62 -7.33 5.88 19.64
N PRO A 63 -7.91 6.14 20.83
CA PRO A 63 -9.32 5.86 21.10
C PRO A 63 -10.28 6.93 20.54
N ILE A 64 -9.77 8.04 20.00
CA ILE A 64 -10.58 9.19 19.56
C ILE A 64 -10.77 9.13 18.05
N VAL A 65 -12.02 9.30 17.59
CA VAL A 65 -12.34 9.47 16.16
C VAL A 65 -11.99 10.90 15.76
N CYS A 66 -10.98 11.06 14.90
CA CYS A 66 -10.54 12.37 14.43
C CYS A 66 -11.31 12.81 13.18
N ASP A 67 -11.63 11.87 12.30
CA ASP A 67 -12.43 12.11 11.11
C ASP A 67 -13.37 10.94 10.85
N LYS A 68 -14.60 11.26 10.44
CA LYS A 68 -15.63 10.28 10.07
C LYS A 68 -15.68 10.02 8.57
N ASN A 69 -15.12 10.93 7.77
CA ASN A 69 -15.24 10.96 6.31
C ASN A 69 -13.85 11.02 5.64
N CYS A 70 -12.88 10.28 6.19
CA CYS A 70 -11.53 10.23 5.66
C CYS A 70 -11.50 9.33 4.41
N GLU A 71 -10.99 9.86 3.29
CA GLU A 71 -10.79 9.11 2.06
C GLU A 71 -9.50 8.27 2.14
N LYS A 72 -9.63 6.96 1.97
CA LYS A 72 -8.50 6.01 2.03
C LYS A 72 -8.18 5.35 0.69
N ILE A 73 -8.94 5.70 -0.34
CA ILE A 73 -8.78 5.18 -1.70
C ILE A 73 -8.13 6.28 -2.53
N HIS A 74 -6.85 6.11 -2.81
CA HIS A 74 -6.02 7.09 -3.49
C HIS A 74 -5.98 6.81 -5.00
N TYR A 75 -6.04 7.89 -5.79
CA TYR A 75 -5.88 7.84 -7.24
C TYR A 75 -4.42 7.68 -7.64
N MET A 76 -4.11 6.69 -8.49
CA MET A 76 -2.76 6.44 -8.98
C MET A 76 -2.62 6.72 -10.49
N ALA A 77 -3.59 6.26 -11.27
CA ALA A 77 -3.67 6.44 -12.71
C ALA A 77 -5.14 6.23 -13.16
N PRO A 78 -5.52 6.57 -14.40
CA PRO A 78 -6.91 6.39 -14.86
C PRO A 78 -7.44 4.96 -14.72
N ASN A 79 -6.54 3.97 -14.72
CA ASN A 79 -6.84 2.55 -14.62
C ASN A 79 -6.36 1.90 -13.32
N ILE A 80 -5.88 2.67 -12.34
CA ILE A 80 -5.24 2.15 -11.11
C ILE A 80 -5.63 3.01 -9.90
N TYR A 81 -6.08 2.35 -8.85
CA TYR A 81 -6.34 2.93 -7.53
C TYR A 81 -5.60 2.14 -6.44
N CYS A 82 -5.35 2.79 -5.31
CA CYS A 82 -4.65 2.16 -4.19
C CYS A 82 -5.32 2.52 -2.87
N CYS A 83 -5.68 1.52 -2.06
CA CYS A 83 -6.17 1.74 -0.71
C CYS A 83 -5.02 1.77 0.30
N GLY A 84 -5.07 2.69 1.26
CA GLY A 84 -4.09 2.84 2.32
C GLY A 84 -4.59 2.40 3.69
N ALA A 85 -3.76 1.66 4.43
CA ALA A 85 -3.93 1.36 5.84
C ALA A 85 -2.60 1.53 6.60
N GLY A 86 -2.68 1.80 7.90
CA GLY A 86 -1.51 2.03 8.76
C GLY A 86 -1.36 3.50 9.14
N THR A 87 -0.18 4.06 8.95
CA THR A 87 0.05 5.49 9.20
C THR A 87 -0.49 6.30 8.02
N ALA A 88 -1.54 7.08 8.24
CA ALA A 88 -2.22 7.83 7.18
C ALA A 88 -1.29 8.74 6.36
N ALA A 89 -0.37 9.44 7.03
CA ALA A 89 0.59 10.31 6.36
C ALA A 89 1.58 9.53 5.47
N ASP A 90 2.01 8.33 5.91
CA ASP A 90 2.91 7.49 5.12
C ASP A 90 2.19 6.96 3.88
N THR A 91 0.93 6.54 4.02
CA THR A 91 0.15 6.03 2.89
C THR A 91 -0.05 7.10 1.84
N GLU A 92 -0.48 8.31 2.23
CA GLU A 92 -0.72 9.42 1.32
C GLU A 92 0.57 9.86 0.61
N ALA A 93 1.67 10.06 1.36
CA ALA A 93 2.94 10.48 0.77
C ALA A 93 3.50 9.46 -0.24
N VAL A 94 3.39 8.17 0.06
CA VAL A 94 3.88 7.11 -0.82
C VAL A 94 3.00 6.98 -2.07
N THR A 95 1.67 7.05 -1.94
CA THR A 95 0.76 6.98 -3.08
C THR A 95 0.95 8.18 -4.00
N ASP A 96 1.06 9.39 -3.46
CA ASP A 96 1.24 10.62 -4.25
C ASP A 96 2.55 10.63 -5.00
N MET A 97 3.64 10.21 -4.34
CA MET A 97 4.95 10.07 -4.96
C MET A 97 4.89 9.09 -6.14
N VAL A 98 4.29 7.92 -5.97
CA VAL A 98 4.20 6.93 -7.04
C VAL A 98 3.23 7.36 -8.14
N SER A 99 2.10 7.98 -7.80
CA SER A 99 1.14 8.55 -8.76
C SER A 99 1.82 9.55 -9.69
N SER A 100 2.62 10.47 -9.13
CA SER A 100 3.41 11.44 -9.89
C SER A 100 4.44 10.77 -10.82
N GLN A 101 5.12 9.72 -10.35
CA GLN A 101 6.08 8.97 -11.16
C GLN A 101 5.41 8.19 -12.30
N LEU A 102 4.23 7.62 -12.05
CA LEU A 102 3.42 6.96 -13.07
C LEU A 102 2.95 7.95 -14.13
N GLN A 103 2.52 9.14 -13.73
CA GLN A 103 2.12 10.19 -14.66
C GLN A 103 3.27 10.60 -15.58
N LEU A 104 4.47 10.84 -15.02
CA LEU A 104 5.67 11.14 -15.81
C LEU A 104 6.02 9.98 -16.75
N HIS A 105 5.92 8.74 -16.30
CA HIS A 105 6.18 7.56 -17.12
C HIS A 105 5.19 7.43 -18.29
N ARG A 106 3.90 7.70 -18.05
CA ARG A 106 2.86 7.71 -19.11
C ARG A 106 3.13 8.80 -20.13
N TYR A 107 3.49 10.02 -19.70
CA TYR A 107 3.83 11.11 -20.61
C TYR A 107 5.07 10.82 -21.45
N HIS A 108 6.08 10.17 -20.87
CA HIS A 108 7.27 9.80 -21.62
C HIS A 108 7.03 8.67 -22.63
N THR A 109 6.24 7.67 -22.26
CA THR A 109 6.01 6.48 -23.10
C THR A 109 4.85 6.61 -24.07
N GLY A 110 3.93 7.55 -23.82
CA GLY A 110 2.67 7.67 -24.57
C GLY A 110 1.74 6.48 -24.40
N ARG A 111 1.90 5.67 -23.34
CA ARG A 111 1.13 4.44 -23.09
C ARG A 111 0.49 4.49 -21.71
N GLU A 112 -0.59 3.72 -21.54
CA GLU A 112 -1.24 3.57 -20.23
C GLU A 112 -0.36 2.83 -19.22
N SER A 113 -0.53 3.18 -17.94
CA SER A 113 0.23 2.59 -16.83
C SER A 113 -0.12 1.12 -16.63
N ARG A 114 0.91 0.30 -16.38
CA ARG A 114 0.74 -1.10 -15.94
C ARG A 114 0.67 -1.18 -14.43
N VAL A 115 -0.17 -2.07 -13.91
CA VAL A 115 -0.32 -2.26 -12.46
C VAL A 115 0.99 -2.73 -11.83
N VAL A 116 1.71 -3.61 -12.53
CA VAL A 116 3.04 -4.11 -12.12
C VAL A 116 4.08 -3.00 -11.96
N THR A 117 3.99 -1.93 -12.76
CA THR A 117 4.90 -0.76 -12.63
C THR A 117 4.66 -0.06 -11.31
N ALA A 118 3.39 0.21 -10.97
CA ALA A 118 3.01 0.82 -9.69
C ALA A 118 3.44 -0.06 -8.50
N LEU A 119 3.16 -1.37 -8.56
CA LEU A 119 3.59 -2.36 -7.57
C LEU A 119 5.09 -2.32 -7.33
N THR A 120 5.88 -2.25 -8.40
CA THR A 120 7.34 -2.26 -8.33
C THR A 120 7.90 -0.99 -7.70
N LEU A 121 7.31 0.17 -8.01
CA LEU A 121 7.70 1.45 -7.41
C LEU A 121 7.39 1.46 -5.90
N LEU A 122 6.19 1.01 -5.51
CA LEU A 122 5.75 0.92 -4.12
C LEU A 122 6.65 -0.02 -3.31
N LYS A 123 6.81 -1.27 -3.73
CA LYS A 123 7.59 -2.26 -2.98
C LYS A 123 9.07 -1.86 -2.84
N ARG A 124 9.66 -1.26 -3.89
CA ARG A 124 11.05 -0.80 -3.86
C ARG A 124 11.21 0.35 -2.86
N HIS A 125 10.27 1.29 -2.85
CA HIS A 125 10.29 2.40 -1.91
C HIS A 125 10.19 1.88 -0.46
N LEU A 126 9.18 1.07 -0.15
CA LEU A 126 8.97 0.55 1.20
C LEU A 126 10.13 -0.32 1.69
N PHE A 127 10.68 -1.17 0.82
CA PHE A 127 11.84 -1.99 1.15
C PHE A 127 13.09 -1.15 1.47
N ASN A 128 13.32 -0.03 0.75
CA ASN A 128 14.45 0.86 1.04
C ASN A 128 14.38 1.46 2.46
N TYR A 129 13.17 1.61 3.00
CA TYR A 129 12.95 2.07 4.37
C TYR A 129 12.82 0.95 5.39
N GLN A 130 12.99 -0.32 5.02
CA GLN A 130 13.03 -1.47 5.96
C GLN A 130 11.86 -1.48 6.97
N GLY A 131 10.67 -1.04 6.56
CA GLY A 131 9.48 -0.99 7.42
C GLY A 131 9.33 0.26 8.29
N TYR A 132 10.24 1.24 8.23
CA TYR A 132 10.08 2.53 8.92
C TYR A 132 8.94 3.37 8.33
N VAL A 133 8.62 3.19 7.05
CA VAL A 133 7.42 3.74 6.41
C VAL A 133 6.30 2.73 6.58
N SER A 134 5.34 3.01 7.46
CA SER A 134 4.32 2.06 7.88
C SER A 134 3.05 2.19 7.03
N ALA A 135 3.19 1.90 5.73
CA ALA A 135 2.09 1.87 4.77
C ALA A 135 1.76 0.42 4.38
N ALA A 136 0.55 -0.03 4.70
CA ALA A 136 -0.05 -1.24 4.20
C ALA A 136 -1.00 -0.88 3.06
N LEU A 137 -0.78 -1.43 1.87
CA LEU A 137 -1.46 -0.98 0.66
C LEU A 137 -2.19 -2.14 -0.02
N VAL A 138 -3.38 -1.85 -0.56
CA VAL A 138 -4.08 -2.73 -1.50
C VAL A 138 -4.15 -2.00 -2.84
N LEU A 139 -3.38 -2.50 -3.81
CA LEU A 139 -3.27 -1.92 -5.15
C LEU A 139 -4.18 -2.70 -6.10
N GLY A 140 -5.14 -2.01 -6.71
CA GLY A 140 -6.06 -2.58 -7.68
C GLY A 140 -6.02 -1.81 -8.99
N GLY A 141 -6.06 -2.51 -10.11
CA GLY A 141 -6.16 -1.87 -11.41
C GLY A 141 -6.45 -2.85 -12.52
N VAL A 142 -6.78 -2.31 -13.69
CA VAL A 142 -7.02 -3.10 -14.90
C VAL A 142 -6.05 -2.62 -15.97
N ASP A 143 -5.26 -3.53 -16.52
CA ASP A 143 -4.39 -3.21 -17.65
C ASP A 143 -4.66 -4.15 -18.82
N VAL A 144 -3.87 -4.06 -19.90
CA VAL A 144 -4.13 -4.85 -21.12
C VAL A 144 -3.98 -6.36 -20.90
N THR A 145 -3.41 -6.81 -19.77
CA THR A 145 -3.31 -8.22 -19.39
C THR A 145 -4.47 -8.67 -18.49
N GLY A 146 -5.34 -7.76 -18.08
CA GLY A 146 -6.53 -8.04 -17.27
C GLY A 146 -6.56 -7.30 -15.94
N PRO A 147 -7.48 -7.69 -15.04
CA PRO A 147 -7.56 -7.16 -13.69
C PRO A 147 -6.45 -7.72 -12.80
N HIS A 148 -5.85 -6.85 -11.99
CA HIS A 148 -4.81 -7.22 -11.04
C HIS A 148 -5.11 -6.63 -9.67
N LEU A 149 -4.94 -7.44 -8.63
CA LEU A 149 -5.05 -7.05 -7.24
C LEU A 149 -3.80 -7.53 -6.49
N HIS A 150 -3.13 -6.59 -5.83
CA HIS A 150 -1.92 -6.87 -5.06
C HIS A 150 -2.01 -6.25 -3.67
N THR A 151 -1.48 -6.96 -2.69
CA THR A 151 -1.19 -6.39 -1.37
C THR A 151 0.28 -6.00 -1.31
N ILE A 152 0.57 -4.90 -0.63
CA ILE A 152 1.94 -4.51 -0.30
C ILE A 152 2.02 -4.26 1.21
N TYR A 153 2.88 -5.01 1.88
CA TYR A 153 3.11 -4.84 3.32
C TYR A 153 4.18 -3.77 3.56
N PRO A 154 4.22 -3.15 4.76
CA PRO A 154 5.18 -2.07 5.08
C PRO A 154 6.66 -2.42 4.87
N HIS A 155 7.02 -3.70 4.94
CA HIS A 155 8.39 -4.17 4.74
C HIS A 155 8.74 -4.42 3.26
N GLY A 156 7.79 -4.21 2.34
CA GLY A 156 7.99 -4.36 0.90
C GLY A 156 7.69 -5.76 0.35
N SER A 157 7.18 -6.70 1.15
CA SER A 157 6.62 -7.94 0.59
C SER A 157 5.32 -7.65 -0.15
N THR A 158 5.00 -8.52 -1.11
CA THR A 158 3.85 -8.34 -1.99
C THR A 158 3.21 -9.69 -2.28
N ASP A 159 1.89 -9.76 -2.19
CA ASP A 159 1.12 -10.94 -2.60
C ASP A 159 0.13 -10.58 -3.71
N THR A 160 -0.24 -11.58 -4.52
CA THR A 160 -1.22 -11.47 -5.59
C THR A 160 -2.31 -12.50 -5.33
N LEU A 161 -3.51 -12.02 -5.03
CA LEU A 161 -4.62 -12.85 -4.57
C LEU A 161 -5.91 -12.38 -5.24
N PRO A 162 -6.91 -13.26 -5.41
CA PRO A 162 -8.20 -12.90 -5.97
C PRO A 162 -8.99 -11.93 -5.08
N PHE A 163 -8.73 -11.93 -3.77
CA PHE A 163 -9.25 -10.96 -2.82
C PHE A 163 -8.19 -10.64 -1.78
N ALA A 164 -8.30 -9.48 -1.15
CA ALA A 164 -7.35 -9.00 -0.17
C ALA A 164 -8.06 -8.23 0.92
N THR A 165 -7.58 -8.37 2.17
CA THR A 165 -8.02 -7.53 3.29
C THR A 165 -6.80 -7.06 4.07
N MET A 166 -6.79 -5.79 4.46
CA MET A 166 -5.71 -5.19 5.24
C MET A 166 -6.27 -4.22 6.28
N GLY A 167 -5.46 -3.89 7.29
CA GLY A 167 -5.83 -3.02 8.40
C GLY A 167 -6.30 -3.78 9.64
N SER A 168 -6.89 -3.05 10.60
CA SER A 168 -7.28 -3.58 11.92
C SER A 168 -8.50 -4.50 11.87
N GLY A 169 -9.46 -4.26 10.97
CA GLY A 169 -10.63 -5.13 10.76
C GLY A 169 -10.44 -6.20 9.69
N SER A 170 -9.20 -6.42 9.24
CA SER A 170 -8.89 -7.35 8.15
C SER A 170 -9.37 -8.77 8.40
N LEU A 171 -9.28 -9.27 9.63
CA LEU A 171 -9.70 -10.63 9.99
C LEU A 171 -11.22 -10.82 9.88
N ALA A 172 -12.01 -9.84 10.33
CA ALA A 172 -13.46 -9.88 10.20
C ALA A 172 -13.86 -9.86 8.72
N ALA A 173 -13.24 -8.98 7.94
CA ALA A 173 -13.48 -8.91 6.50
C ALA A 173 -13.07 -10.21 5.78
N MET A 174 -11.95 -10.81 6.17
CA MET A 174 -11.46 -12.05 5.60
C MET A 174 -12.46 -13.19 5.81
N ALA A 175 -13.08 -13.29 6.98
CA ALA A 175 -14.09 -14.32 7.26
C ALA A 175 -15.31 -14.22 6.32
N VAL A 176 -15.74 -12.99 5.97
CA VAL A 176 -16.84 -12.76 5.02
C VAL A 176 -16.43 -13.14 3.60
N PHE A 177 -15.21 -12.79 3.18
CA PHE A 177 -14.70 -13.19 1.87
C PHE A 177 -14.60 -14.71 1.75
N GLU A 178 -13.95 -15.38 2.68
CA GLU A 178 -13.79 -16.85 2.65
C GLU A 178 -15.12 -17.60 2.63
N SER A 179 -16.14 -17.10 3.34
CA SER A 179 -17.44 -17.79 3.41
C SER A 179 -18.26 -17.67 2.12
N ASN A 180 -18.13 -16.56 1.41
CA ASN A 180 -19.04 -16.21 0.31
C ASN A 180 -18.36 -16.21 -1.07
N TYR A 181 -17.03 -16.11 -1.14
CA TYR A 181 -16.28 -15.95 -2.38
C TYR A 181 -16.47 -17.15 -3.30
N ARG A 182 -16.60 -16.85 -4.60
CA ARG A 182 -16.65 -17.84 -5.68
C ARG A 182 -15.82 -17.33 -6.85
N GLU A 183 -15.26 -18.23 -7.63
CA GLU A 183 -14.61 -17.86 -8.88
C GLU A 183 -15.64 -17.36 -9.90
N GLY A 184 -15.26 -16.38 -10.73
CA GLY A 184 -16.12 -15.85 -11.79
C GLY A 184 -17.32 -15.03 -11.30
N LEU A 185 -17.20 -14.35 -10.15
CA LEU A 185 -18.25 -13.44 -9.67
C LEU A 185 -18.50 -12.31 -10.68
N THR A 186 -19.78 -11.95 -10.83
CA THR A 186 -20.22 -10.75 -11.54
C THR A 186 -20.17 -9.54 -10.60
N VAL A 187 -20.25 -8.32 -11.15
CA VAL A 187 -20.30 -7.08 -10.34
C VAL A 187 -21.44 -7.13 -9.32
N SER A 188 -22.65 -7.54 -9.73
CA SER A 188 -23.83 -7.56 -8.85
C SER A 188 -23.68 -8.50 -7.67
N SER A 189 -22.98 -9.63 -7.86
CA SER A 189 -22.72 -10.59 -6.78
C SER A 189 -21.53 -10.21 -5.92
N SER A 190 -20.63 -9.35 -6.43
CA SER A 190 -19.43 -8.89 -5.74
C SER A 190 -19.69 -7.71 -4.81
N VAL A 191 -20.56 -6.78 -5.20
CA VAL A 191 -20.90 -5.58 -4.41
C VAL A 191 -21.43 -5.91 -3.00
N PRO A 192 -22.30 -6.92 -2.78
CA PRO A 192 -22.79 -7.29 -1.45
C PRO A 192 -21.70 -7.65 -0.43
N PHE A 193 -20.52 -8.13 -0.87
CA PHE A 193 -19.40 -8.41 0.03
C PHE A 193 -18.92 -7.17 0.76
N PHE A 194 -19.02 -6.00 0.13
CA PHE A 194 -18.58 -4.74 0.70
C PHE A 194 -19.62 -4.15 1.64
N TRP A 195 -20.92 -4.34 1.35
CA TRP A 195 -22.01 -3.93 2.23
C TRP A 195 -22.09 -4.74 3.53
N CYS A 196 -21.81 -6.05 3.45
CA CYS A 196 -21.83 -6.92 4.63
C CYS A 196 -20.71 -6.61 5.65
N LEU A 197 -19.78 -5.72 5.32
CA LEU A 197 -18.73 -5.24 6.24
C LEU A 197 -19.16 -4.03 7.07
N GLU A 198 -20.32 -3.44 6.78
CA GLU A 198 -20.89 -2.32 7.54
C GLU A 198 -21.81 -2.75 8.70
N ASP A 199 -22.29 -4.00 8.69
CA ASP A 199 -23.15 -4.61 9.72
C ASP A 199 -22.34 -5.28 10.86
#